data_AF-A0A925F4H5-F1
#
_entry.id   AF-A0A925F4H5-F1
#
_cell.length_a   1.000
_cell.length_b   1.000
_cell.length_c   1.000
_cell.angle_alpha   90.00
_cell.angle_beta   90.00
_cell.angle_gamma   90.00
#
_symmetry.space_group_name_H-M   'P 1'
#
loop_
_entity.id
_entity.type
_entity.pdbx_description
1 polymer ?
#
loop_
_entity_poly.entity_id
_entity_poly.type
_entity_poly.pdbx_seq_one_letter_code
_entity_poly.pdbx_strand_id
1 'polypeptide(L)'
;MKTIILSFFFLLFAGLSISQTPAPVNSIRELTDSIAVIIKQEHITGLMLGIATKDSVLYSGGFGYADLEANRQVTENTLFRMGSITKMFVALGIMKLVKEGKLKLDDELKKIASEVPFQNKWETTNPVRIIHLLEHTSGFDDMKLNRLYAADAQENKGIEMMLVQKNSMICRWKPGERYAYSNPNYSILGYLIEKLSGKPYDQYLAENILNPLGMINSNFNVNSRFPQNDVKEYIVKNGRTIPVKQVTLLSGAQGALWSGAADMVKFLQFFLHNGNSIYPPGIINEIETTHSSLAAGNGQKNGYALANDNTFYAYAKYSYRGHDGLTGTCFSSFKYNRELGVGFVIASNCNNNNYRIGELIVNYLEQNLPGKKLLIQPINKKAIAPFLGRYQFESPRFIFSGFIDKLQSAPNIYFKNNKLYLKPLVGDPSELVQTAPMTFAMQGMNMPLIFFTKNDDGKNIMMIGGNYYEQTSNFWALLKRVIIIVAILFALSAILLGIISLIGAMMGKISRRDLIPAIIPMTGVWLLIWAILNLFEVQQYSYKLSELATVNFRTIVIFCGTTAFGIISVAGLLISIRSFRKPGRPWFRVYLLITAISLCLITAVLWQNGWIGLRTWAM
;
A
#
# COMPACT_ATOMS: atom_id res chain seq x y z
N MET A 1 -3.43 0.23 8.53
CA MET A 1 -3.40 -0.98 9.40
C MET A 1 -3.11 -0.72 10.89
N LYS A 2 -2.53 0.41 11.32
CA LYS A 2 -2.41 0.76 12.77
C LYS A 2 -3.77 1.03 13.46
N THR A 3 -4.83 1.35 12.71
CA THR A 3 -6.08 1.91 13.26
C THR A 3 -7.20 0.91 13.52
N ILE A 4 -7.01 -0.42 13.44
CA ILE A 4 -8.17 -1.34 13.47
C ILE A 4 -8.09 -2.44 14.55
N ILE A 5 -6.90 -2.90 14.97
CA ILE A 5 -6.82 -3.93 16.03
C ILE A 5 -6.70 -3.31 17.43
N LEU A 6 -6.21 -2.07 17.55
CA LEU A 6 -6.31 -1.29 18.78
C LEU A 6 -7.72 -0.68 19.03
N SER A 7 -8.61 -0.76 18.04
CA SER A 7 -9.93 -0.12 18.07
C SER A 7 -10.99 -0.88 18.86
N PHE A 8 -10.65 -2.04 19.42
CA PHE A 8 -11.49 -2.72 20.40
C PHE A 8 -11.15 -2.36 21.87
N PHE A 9 -10.09 -1.58 22.13
CA PHE A 9 -9.62 -1.26 23.48
C PHE A 9 -9.59 0.23 23.86
N PHE A 10 -9.97 1.15 22.96
CA PHE A 10 -10.04 2.59 23.24
C PHE A 10 -11.36 3.19 22.75
N LEU A 11 -12.47 2.87 23.44
CA LEU A 11 -13.79 3.42 23.15
C LEU A 11 -14.29 4.37 24.25
N LEU A 12 -13.38 5.02 25.00
CA LEU A 12 -13.78 5.93 26.09
C LEU A 12 -12.97 7.22 26.27
N PHE A 13 -12.05 7.58 25.36
CA PHE A 13 -11.45 8.92 25.33
C PHE A 13 -11.09 9.36 23.91
N ALA A 14 -12.11 9.59 23.07
CA ALA A 14 -11.95 10.41 21.88
C ALA A 14 -12.32 11.85 22.26
N GLY A 15 -11.37 12.57 22.85
CA GLY A 15 -11.46 14.02 22.94
C GLY A 15 -11.46 14.59 21.54
N LEU A 16 -12.47 15.40 21.22
CA LEU A 16 -12.57 16.25 20.04
C LEU A 16 -11.28 17.08 19.91
N SER A 17 -10.31 16.61 19.14
CA SER A 17 -9.27 17.46 18.60
C SER A 17 -9.88 18.14 17.39
N ILE A 18 -10.42 19.34 17.61
CA ILE A 18 -10.70 20.27 16.53
C ILE A 18 -9.36 20.46 15.82
N SER A 19 -9.23 19.91 14.61
CA SER A 19 -8.10 20.21 13.74
C SER A 19 -8.17 21.71 13.45
N GLN A 20 -7.42 22.51 14.22
CA GLN A 20 -7.22 23.91 13.90
C GLN A 20 -6.60 23.94 12.52
N THR A 21 -7.30 24.58 11.57
CA THR A 21 -6.68 24.97 10.31
C THR A 21 -5.43 25.77 10.66
N PRO A 22 -4.22 25.31 10.28
CA PRO A 22 -3.02 26.07 10.58
C PRO A 22 -3.17 27.48 10.03
N ALA A 23 -2.66 28.46 10.78
CA ALA A 23 -2.68 29.86 10.34
C ALA A 23 -2.11 29.97 8.91
N PRO A 24 -2.70 30.82 8.04
CA PRO A 24 -2.22 30.97 6.68
C PRO A 24 -0.75 31.41 6.67
N VAL A 25 0.05 30.69 5.90
CA VAL A 25 1.49 30.86 5.77
C VAL A 25 1.77 31.70 4.52
N ASN A 26 2.19 32.95 4.67
CA ASN A 26 2.17 33.91 3.57
C ASN A 26 3.48 33.99 2.77
N SER A 27 4.56 33.37 3.27
CA SER A 27 5.88 33.37 2.62
C SER A 27 6.58 32.02 2.70
N ILE A 28 7.56 31.79 1.81
CA ILE A 28 8.39 30.58 1.85
C ILE A 28 9.16 30.44 3.19
N ARG A 29 9.51 31.58 3.80
CA ARG A 29 10.16 31.61 5.12
C ARG A 29 9.21 31.12 6.21
N GLU A 30 7.99 31.66 6.28
CA GLU A 30 6.97 31.18 7.23
C GLU A 30 6.63 29.71 7.02
N LEU A 31 6.66 29.23 5.77
CA LEU A 31 6.45 27.81 5.45
C LEU A 31 7.55 26.95 6.04
N THR A 32 8.81 27.31 5.78
CA THR A 32 9.97 26.58 6.28
C THR A 32 10.06 26.63 7.82
N ASP A 33 9.71 27.75 8.44
CA ASP A 33 9.60 27.88 9.91
C ASP A 33 8.52 26.92 10.47
N SER A 34 7.35 26.87 9.83
CA SER A 34 6.25 25.98 10.22
C SER A 34 6.62 24.49 10.04
N ILE A 35 7.35 24.16 8.98
CA ILE A 35 7.88 22.82 8.74
C ILE A 35 8.89 22.45 9.84
N ALA A 36 9.78 23.37 10.24
CA ALA A 36 10.73 23.14 11.32
C ALA A 36 10.04 22.83 12.66
N VAL A 37 8.90 23.48 12.94
CA VAL A 37 8.06 23.16 14.10
C VAL A 37 7.51 21.73 14.02
N ILE A 38 6.97 21.31 12.87
CA ILE A 38 6.47 19.94 12.67
C ILE A 38 7.60 18.92 12.85
N ILE A 39 8.77 19.16 12.27
CA ILE A 39 9.95 18.29 12.42
C ILE A 39 10.29 18.09 13.89
N LYS A 40 10.30 19.16 14.69
CA LYS A 40 10.56 19.08 16.13
C LYS A 40 9.46 18.32 16.89
N GLN A 41 8.19 18.57 16.58
CA GLN A 41 7.05 17.92 17.23
C GLN A 41 6.99 16.42 16.94
N GLU A 42 7.33 16.03 15.72
CA GLU A 42 7.30 14.63 15.28
C GLU A 42 8.64 13.92 15.49
N HIS A 43 9.66 14.65 15.93
CA HIS A 43 11.03 14.15 16.09
C HIS A 43 11.64 13.60 14.79
N ILE A 44 11.32 14.21 13.64
CA ILE A 44 11.92 13.82 12.35
C ILE A 44 13.43 14.09 12.39
N THR A 45 14.25 13.06 12.20
CA THR A 45 15.71 13.20 12.32
C THR A 45 16.30 14.09 11.24
N GLY A 46 15.95 13.84 9.97
CA GLY A 46 16.40 14.56 8.81
C GLY A 46 15.32 14.56 7.72
N LEU A 47 15.20 15.70 7.03
CA LEU A 47 14.20 15.91 5.99
C LEU A 47 14.82 16.63 4.80
N MET A 48 14.74 16.03 3.62
CA MET A 48 14.97 16.69 2.33
C MET A 48 13.69 17.39 1.87
N LEU A 49 13.81 18.61 1.35
CA LEU A 49 12.68 19.36 0.78
C LEU A 49 13.11 20.09 -0.50
N GLY A 50 12.35 19.89 -1.57
CA GLY A 50 12.39 20.69 -2.78
C GLY A 50 10.99 21.19 -3.13
N ILE A 51 10.86 22.47 -3.47
CA ILE A 51 9.62 23.10 -3.93
C ILE A 51 9.96 23.93 -5.15
N ALA A 52 9.22 23.73 -6.24
CA ALA A 52 9.45 24.44 -7.49
C ALA A 52 8.13 24.86 -8.14
N THR A 53 8.15 26.01 -8.79
CA THR A 53 7.20 26.33 -9.86
C THR A 53 7.78 25.83 -11.19
N LYS A 54 7.00 25.97 -12.25
CA LYS A 54 7.45 25.71 -13.62
C LYS A 54 8.76 26.46 -13.90
N ASP A 55 8.79 27.76 -13.61
CA ASP A 55 9.88 28.64 -14.04
C ASP A 55 10.89 28.99 -12.92
N SER A 56 10.67 28.55 -11.67
CA SER A 56 11.55 28.91 -10.55
C SER A 56 11.63 27.83 -9.46
N VAL A 57 12.78 27.74 -8.79
CA VAL A 57 12.94 26.94 -7.57
C VAL A 57 12.60 27.82 -6.37
N LEU A 58 11.55 27.46 -5.62
CA LEU A 58 11.11 28.20 -4.43
C LEU A 58 11.92 27.81 -3.20
N TYR A 59 12.28 26.54 -3.08
CA TYR A 59 13.12 26.02 -2.01
C TYR A 59 13.85 24.76 -2.48
N SER A 60 15.12 24.62 -2.09
CA SER A 60 15.88 23.38 -2.27
C SER A 60 16.88 23.26 -1.13
N GLY A 61 16.73 22.23 -0.31
CA GLY A 61 17.54 22.07 0.89
C GLY A 61 17.01 20.96 1.79
N GLY A 62 17.24 21.12 3.09
CA GLY A 62 16.70 20.19 4.07
C GLY A 62 16.79 20.72 5.49
N PHE A 63 16.40 19.85 6.42
CA PHE A 63 16.30 20.13 7.84
C PHE A 63 16.87 18.95 8.63
N GLY A 64 17.34 19.23 9.84
CA GLY A 64 17.86 18.21 10.74
C GLY A 64 19.16 17.57 10.22
N TYR A 65 19.34 16.30 10.53
CA TYR A 65 20.60 15.59 10.36
C TYR A 65 20.51 14.49 9.31
N ALA A 66 21.45 14.53 8.38
CA ALA A 66 21.71 13.44 7.47
C ALA A 66 22.48 12.30 8.18
N ASP A 67 23.32 12.65 9.14
CA ASP A 67 24.03 11.75 10.03
C ASP A 67 24.12 12.42 11.41
N LEU A 68 23.33 11.91 12.36
CA LEU A 68 23.22 12.44 13.71
C LEU A 68 24.52 12.24 14.49
N GLU A 69 25.14 11.07 14.35
CA GLU A 69 26.39 10.71 15.02
C GLU A 69 27.56 11.60 14.57
N ALA A 70 27.61 11.91 13.27
CA ALA A 70 28.62 12.80 12.69
C ALA A 70 28.24 14.29 12.71
N ASN A 71 27.08 14.66 13.30
CA ASN A 71 26.52 16.01 13.25
C ASN A 71 26.40 16.61 11.84
N ARG A 72 26.24 15.76 10.81
CA ARG A 72 26.12 16.21 9.42
C ARG A 72 24.69 16.62 9.13
N GLN A 73 24.50 17.89 8.78
CA GLN A 73 23.20 18.44 8.43
C GLN A 73 22.72 17.94 7.07
N VAL A 74 21.40 17.90 6.90
CA VAL A 74 20.81 17.71 5.57
C VAL A 74 21.02 18.96 4.74
N THR A 75 21.56 18.76 3.54
CA THR A 75 21.74 19.77 2.49
C THR A 75 20.94 19.39 1.24
N GLU A 76 20.86 20.29 0.26
CA GLU A 76 20.24 20.03 -1.04
C GLU A 76 20.88 18.89 -1.84
N ASN A 77 22.14 18.54 -1.50
CA ASN A 77 22.92 17.46 -2.13
C ASN A 77 22.94 16.16 -1.31
N THR A 78 22.31 16.15 -0.13
CA THR A 78 22.18 14.92 0.67
C THR A 78 21.28 13.93 -0.06
N LEU A 79 21.75 12.70 -0.23
CA LEU A 79 21.04 11.67 -0.98
C LEU A 79 20.14 10.85 -0.06
N PHE A 80 18.85 10.83 -0.38
CA PHE A 80 17.85 10.01 0.28
C PHE A 80 17.40 8.89 -0.66
N ARG A 81 16.98 7.76 -0.09
CA ARG A 81 16.33 6.69 -0.83
C ARG A 81 14.93 7.14 -1.25
N MET A 82 14.69 7.22 -2.54
CA MET A 82 13.42 7.69 -3.12
C MET A 82 12.37 6.58 -3.24
N GLY A 83 12.74 5.31 -3.04
CA GLY A 83 11.84 4.18 -3.14
C GLY A 83 11.06 4.15 -4.44
N SER A 84 9.76 3.82 -4.38
CA SER A 84 8.94 3.60 -5.57
C SER A 84 8.79 4.81 -6.51
N ILE A 85 9.24 6.02 -6.15
CA ILE A 85 9.42 7.11 -7.12
C ILE A 85 10.35 6.68 -8.28
N THR A 86 11.26 5.73 -8.06
CA THR A 86 12.06 5.04 -9.10
C THR A 86 11.22 4.58 -10.30
N LYS A 87 9.99 4.13 -10.06
CA LYS A 87 9.09 3.65 -11.11
C LYS A 87 8.78 4.73 -12.14
N MET A 88 8.75 6.00 -11.74
CA MET A 88 8.56 7.12 -12.67
C MET A 88 9.71 7.20 -13.68
N PHE A 89 10.94 6.96 -13.25
CA PHE A 89 12.11 6.95 -14.14
C PHE A 89 12.10 5.73 -15.06
N VAL A 90 11.74 4.55 -14.54
CA VAL A 90 11.59 3.34 -15.36
C VAL A 90 10.49 3.50 -16.41
N ALA A 91 9.35 4.10 -16.05
CA ALA A 91 8.27 4.39 -16.99
C ALA A 91 8.76 5.31 -18.12
N LEU A 92 9.51 6.37 -17.80
CA LEU A 92 10.12 7.23 -18.82
C LEU A 92 11.10 6.44 -19.71
N GLY A 93 11.96 5.60 -19.13
CA GLY A 93 12.88 4.74 -19.87
C GLY A 93 12.15 3.83 -20.88
N ILE A 94 11.07 3.17 -20.45
CA ILE A 94 10.21 2.37 -21.33
C ILE A 94 9.58 3.22 -22.43
N MET A 95 9.05 4.39 -22.08
CA MET A 95 8.49 5.30 -23.08
C MET A 95 9.52 5.81 -24.08
N LYS A 96 10.81 5.90 -23.70
CA LYS A 96 11.89 6.20 -24.65
C LYS A 96 12.07 5.08 -25.65
N LEU A 97 12.09 3.83 -25.20
CA LEU A 97 12.14 2.66 -26.08
C LEU A 97 10.92 2.56 -27.00
N VAL A 98 9.74 2.98 -26.52
CA VAL A 98 8.53 3.12 -27.36
C VAL A 98 8.74 4.16 -28.46
N LYS A 99 9.28 5.34 -28.12
CA LYS A 99 9.59 6.38 -29.11
C LYS A 99 10.68 5.98 -30.09
N GLU A 100 11.63 5.15 -29.67
CA GLU A 100 12.67 4.55 -30.52
C GLU A 100 12.12 3.42 -31.41
N GLY A 101 10.84 3.04 -31.28
CA GLY A 101 10.21 1.97 -32.06
C GLY A 101 10.67 0.56 -31.67
N LYS A 102 11.35 0.40 -30.52
CA LYS A 102 11.86 -0.88 -30.03
C LYS A 102 10.80 -1.77 -29.38
N LEU A 103 9.71 -1.16 -28.90
CA LEU A 103 8.54 -1.85 -28.37
C LEU A 103 7.30 -0.95 -28.49
N LYS A 104 6.12 -1.52 -28.31
CA LYS A 104 4.85 -0.80 -28.17
C LYS A 104 4.19 -1.13 -26.83
N LEU A 105 3.34 -0.23 -26.35
CA LEU A 105 2.62 -0.42 -25.09
C LEU A 105 1.65 -1.61 -25.14
N ASP A 106 1.11 -1.92 -26.33
CA ASP A 106 0.17 -3.01 -26.57
C ASP A 106 0.85 -4.35 -26.92
N ASP A 107 2.17 -4.38 -27.04
CA ASP A 107 2.91 -5.61 -27.30
C ASP A 107 2.75 -6.62 -26.15
N GLU A 108 2.65 -7.89 -26.52
CA GLU A 108 2.54 -9.00 -25.58
C GLU A 108 3.91 -9.30 -24.94
N LEU A 109 3.95 -9.36 -23.61
CA LEU A 109 5.15 -9.64 -22.83
C LEU A 109 5.82 -10.94 -23.27
N LYS A 110 5.05 -12.00 -23.49
CA LYS A 110 5.57 -13.31 -23.90
C LYS A 110 6.28 -13.30 -25.25
N LYS A 111 5.86 -12.43 -26.17
CA LYS A 111 6.49 -12.28 -27.49
C LYS A 111 7.81 -11.51 -27.40
N ILE A 112 7.89 -10.51 -26.52
CA ILE A 112 9.11 -9.71 -26.32
C ILE A 112 10.13 -10.45 -25.44
N ALA A 113 9.66 -11.15 -24.41
CA ALA A 113 10.48 -11.75 -23.36
C ALA A 113 9.89 -13.11 -22.91
N SER A 114 10.08 -14.13 -23.73
CA SER A 114 9.56 -15.49 -23.49
C SER A 114 10.20 -16.18 -22.28
N GLU A 115 11.38 -15.71 -21.86
CA GLU A 115 12.10 -16.14 -20.66
C GLU A 115 11.49 -15.65 -19.34
N VAL A 116 10.55 -14.69 -19.36
CA VAL A 116 9.87 -14.23 -18.14
C VAL A 116 8.92 -15.34 -17.65
N PRO A 117 9.13 -15.91 -16.45
CA PRO A 117 8.45 -17.12 -16.01
C PRO A 117 7.07 -16.83 -15.39
N PHE A 118 6.21 -16.10 -16.09
CA PHE A 118 4.87 -15.76 -15.59
C PHE A 118 3.82 -16.82 -15.95
N GLN A 119 2.74 -16.88 -15.16
CA GLN A 119 1.61 -17.76 -15.38
C GLN A 119 0.34 -16.94 -15.61
N ASN A 120 -0.28 -17.13 -16.79
CA ASN A 120 -1.54 -16.49 -17.15
C ASN A 120 -2.53 -17.52 -17.70
N LYS A 121 -3.61 -17.77 -16.96
CA LYS A 121 -4.68 -18.69 -17.40
C LYS A 121 -5.47 -18.17 -18.60
N TRP A 122 -5.36 -16.86 -18.87
CA TRP A 122 -6.06 -16.17 -19.95
C TRP A 122 -5.13 -15.78 -21.09
N GLU A 123 -3.95 -16.39 -21.22
CA GLU A 123 -2.92 -15.93 -22.19
C GLU A 123 -3.44 -15.83 -23.63
N THR A 124 -4.32 -16.73 -24.05
CA THR A 124 -4.90 -16.72 -25.41
C THR A 124 -5.86 -15.55 -25.65
N THR A 125 -6.61 -15.11 -24.63
CA THR A 125 -7.67 -14.09 -24.77
C THR A 125 -7.25 -12.71 -24.24
N ASN A 126 -6.46 -12.71 -23.16
CA ASN A 126 -5.99 -11.54 -22.42
C ASN A 126 -4.50 -11.74 -22.09
N PRO A 127 -3.59 -11.65 -23.06
CA PRO A 127 -2.17 -11.73 -22.80
C PRO A 127 -1.70 -10.56 -21.92
N VAL A 128 -0.63 -10.77 -21.15
CA VAL A 128 0.03 -9.68 -20.43
C VAL A 128 0.71 -8.76 -21.44
N ARG A 129 0.42 -7.46 -21.41
CA ARG A 129 1.00 -6.43 -22.29
C ARG A 129 1.88 -5.48 -21.50
N ILE A 130 2.75 -4.74 -22.19
CA ILE A 130 3.66 -3.76 -21.55
C ILE A 130 2.88 -2.71 -20.76
N ILE A 131 1.76 -2.23 -21.28
CA ILE A 131 0.87 -1.29 -20.59
C ILE A 131 0.34 -1.86 -19.26
N HIS A 132 0.08 -3.17 -19.19
CA HIS A 132 -0.41 -3.80 -17.96
C HIS A 132 0.64 -3.79 -16.84
N LEU A 133 1.93 -3.83 -17.20
CA LEU A 133 3.02 -3.75 -16.25
C LEU A 133 3.12 -2.33 -15.67
N LEU A 134 3.09 -1.32 -16.53
CA LEU A 134 3.19 0.10 -16.16
C LEU A 134 2.04 0.56 -15.27
N GLU A 135 0.82 0.08 -15.54
CA GLU A 135 -0.39 0.49 -14.80
C GLU A 135 -0.77 -0.43 -13.65
N HIS A 136 0.03 -1.46 -13.35
CA HIS A 136 -0.30 -2.47 -12.34
C HIS A 136 -1.63 -3.20 -12.59
N THR A 137 -1.96 -3.50 -13.84
CA THR A 137 -3.13 -4.28 -14.24
C THR A 137 -2.78 -5.67 -14.80
N SER A 138 -1.54 -6.11 -14.66
CA SER A 138 -1.09 -7.46 -15.06
C SER A 138 -1.84 -8.59 -14.35
N GLY A 139 -2.34 -8.32 -13.14
CA GLY A 139 -2.98 -9.32 -12.28
C GLY A 139 -2.01 -10.11 -11.42
N PHE A 140 -0.71 -9.80 -11.47
CA PHE A 140 0.30 -10.41 -10.61
C PHE A 140 0.02 -10.14 -9.12
N ASP A 141 0.54 -11.02 -8.27
CA ASP A 141 0.67 -10.75 -6.83
C ASP A 141 1.83 -9.77 -6.62
N ASP A 142 1.93 -9.18 -5.43
CA ASP A 142 3.11 -8.40 -5.08
C ASP A 142 4.19 -9.27 -4.42
N MET A 143 5.37 -8.70 -4.17
CA MET A 143 6.51 -9.37 -3.57
C MET A 143 6.17 -10.16 -2.31
N LYS A 144 6.70 -11.37 -2.24
CA LYS A 144 6.63 -12.22 -1.05
C LYS A 144 7.40 -11.59 0.11
N LEU A 145 6.99 -11.89 1.35
CA LEU A 145 7.49 -11.22 2.55
C LEU A 145 9.02 -11.31 2.72
N ASN A 146 9.61 -12.48 2.41
CA ASN A 146 11.06 -12.70 2.40
C ASN A 146 11.78 -12.13 1.17
N ARG A 147 11.06 -11.69 0.14
CA ARG A 147 11.64 -11.05 -1.05
C ARG A 147 11.54 -9.54 -1.00
N LEU A 148 10.73 -8.99 -0.09
CA LEU A 148 10.75 -7.55 0.20
C LEU A 148 12.15 -7.08 0.63
N TYR A 149 12.99 -7.96 1.20
CA TYR A 149 14.35 -7.68 1.69
C TYR A 149 15.29 -8.83 1.35
N ALA A 150 16.53 -8.52 0.96
CA ALA A 150 17.56 -9.53 0.79
C ALA A 150 18.21 -9.81 2.16
N ALA A 151 18.17 -11.06 2.64
CA ALA A 151 18.98 -11.47 3.79
C ALA A 151 20.46 -11.67 3.38
N ASP A 152 20.66 -12.07 2.12
CA ASP A 152 21.92 -12.14 1.41
C ASP A 152 22.18 -10.77 0.78
N ALA A 153 23.34 -10.15 1.04
CA ALA A 153 23.69 -8.85 0.50
C ALA A 153 23.92 -8.84 -1.04
N GLN A 154 23.31 -9.76 -1.79
CA GLN A 154 23.40 -9.82 -3.25
C GLN A 154 22.54 -8.73 -3.90
N GLU A 155 23.21 -7.88 -4.65
CA GLU A 155 22.61 -6.82 -5.45
C GLU A 155 22.05 -7.41 -6.76
N ASN A 156 20.89 -8.07 -6.67
CA ASN A 156 20.20 -8.56 -7.85
C ASN A 156 19.80 -7.37 -8.75
N LYS A 157 20.20 -7.41 -10.02
CA LYS A 157 19.78 -6.45 -11.06
C LYS A 157 19.23 -7.18 -12.27
N GLY A 158 18.57 -6.44 -13.17
CA GLY A 158 18.17 -6.97 -14.45
C GLY A 158 17.35 -8.25 -14.39
N ILE A 159 17.81 -9.26 -15.13
CA ILE A 159 17.18 -10.57 -15.19
C ILE A 159 17.16 -11.29 -13.82
N GLU A 160 18.20 -11.18 -13.01
CA GLU A 160 18.27 -11.83 -11.69
C GLU A 160 17.19 -11.25 -10.77
N MET A 161 17.05 -9.93 -10.76
CA MET A 161 16.04 -9.23 -9.98
C MET A 161 14.61 -9.58 -10.40
N MET A 162 14.39 -9.80 -11.69
CA MET A 162 13.13 -10.32 -12.21
C MET A 162 12.90 -11.77 -11.74
N LEU A 163 13.89 -12.65 -11.89
CA LEU A 163 13.77 -14.08 -11.58
C LEU A 163 13.54 -14.38 -10.09
N VAL A 164 14.11 -13.58 -9.18
CA VAL A 164 13.86 -13.75 -7.73
C VAL A 164 12.40 -13.50 -7.34
N GLN A 165 11.61 -12.87 -8.21
CA GLN A 165 10.19 -12.57 -7.99
C GLN A 165 9.22 -13.50 -8.71
N LYS A 166 9.71 -14.54 -9.40
CA LYS A 166 8.90 -15.47 -10.22
C LYS A 166 7.65 -16.03 -9.53
N ASN A 167 7.74 -16.30 -8.23
CA ASN A 167 6.61 -16.84 -7.44
C ASN A 167 5.45 -15.85 -7.24
N SER A 168 5.64 -14.57 -7.61
CA SER A 168 4.61 -13.52 -7.57
C SER A 168 4.00 -13.26 -8.94
N MET A 169 4.60 -13.80 -10.02
CA MET A 169 4.18 -13.57 -11.42
C MET A 169 3.05 -14.52 -11.84
N ILE A 170 1.99 -14.58 -11.04
CA ILE A 170 0.80 -15.40 -11.31
C ILE A 170 -0.39 -14.46 -11.46
N CYS A 171 -1.00 -14.43 -12.66
CA CYS A 171 -2.20 -13.64 -12.91
C CYS A 171 -3.37 -14.20 -12.09
N ARG A 172 -3.96 -13.35 -11.25
CA ARG A 172 -5.12 -13.68 -10.40
C ARG A 172 -6.47 -13.41 -11.07
N TRP A 173 -6.46 -12.55 -12.08
CA TRP A 173 -7.58 -12.15 -12.92
C TRP A 173 -7.06 -11.83 -14.32
N LYS A 174 -7.98 -11.59 -15.28
CA LYS A 174 -7.62 -11.23 -16.65
C LYS A 174 -6.74 -9.97 -16.66
N PRO A 175 -5.55 -10.00 -17.30
CA PRO A 175 -4.74 -8.81 -17.46
C PRO A 175 -5.53 -7.66 -18.11
N GLY A 176 -5.36 -6.45 -17.58
CA GLY A 176 -6.13 -5.26 -17.94
C GLY A 176 -7.43 -5.09 -17.14
N GLU A 177 -7.95 -6.10 -16.43
CA GLU A 177 -9.26 -5.94 -15.79
C GLU A 177 -9.22 -5.09 -14.52
N ARG A 178 -8.23 -5.34 -13.64
CA ARG A 178 -8.17 -4.75 -12.29
C ARG A 178 -6.78 -4.24 -11.96
N TYR A 179 -6.73 -3.08 -11.31
CA TYR A 179 -5.53 -2.54 -10.70
C TYR A 179 -5.20 -3.29 -9.39
N ALA A 180 -3.97 -3.76 -9.27
CA ALA A 180 -3.36 -4.13 -7.99
C ALA A 180 -1.85 -3.92 -8.08
N TYR A 181 -1.34 -2.99 -7.26
CA TYR A 181 0.07 -2.64 -7.20
C TYR A 181 0.96 -3.90 -7.08
N SER A 182 1.93 -4.02 -7.96
CA SER A 182 2.85 -5.17 -8.03
C SER A 182 4.24 -4.71 -8.44
N ASN A 183 5.19 -4.85 -7.53
CA ASN A 183 6.60 -4.58 -7.78
C ASN A 183 7.24 -5.52 -8.85
N PRO A 184 6.85 -6.82 -8.97
CA PRO A 184 7.29 -7.68 -10.07
C PRO A 184 7.14 -7.06 -11.46
N ASN A 185 6.08 -6.28 -11.69
CA ASN A 185 5.88 -5.58 -12.96
C ASN A 185 7.08 -4.69 -13.32
N TYR A 186 7.60 -3.93 -12.35
CA TYR A 186 8.70 -3.01 -12.58
C TYR A 186 10.07 -3.70 -12.60
N SER A 187 10.20 -4.85 -11.97
CA SER A 187 11.38 -5.71 -12.16
C SER A 187 11.43 -6.25 -13.60
N ILE A 188 10.29 -6.64 -14.17
CA ILE A 188 10.19 -7.01 -15.59
C ILE A 188 10.49 -5.80 -16.48
N LEU A 189 9.92 -4.62 -16.22
CA LEU A 189 10.19 -3.42 -17.03
C LEU A 189 11.67 -3.01 -16.98
N GLY A 190 12.32 -3.10 -15.80
CA GLY A 190 13.76 -2.92 -15.70
C GLY A 190 14.54 -3.88 -16.58
N TYR A 191 14.20 -5.17 -16.55
CA TYR A 191 14.79 -6.17 -17.43
C TYR A 191 14.53 -5.90 -18.93
N LEU A 192 13.32 -5.45 -19.30
CA LEU A 192 13.01 -5.09 -20.68
C LEU A 192 13.86 -3.91 -21.19
N ILE A 193 14.15 -2.94 -20.32
CA ILE A 193 15.11 -1.88 -20.65
C ILE A 193 16.46 -2.48 -21.01
N GLU A 194 16.96 -3.43 -20.21
CA GLU A 194 18.24 -4.07 -20.48
C GLU A 194 18.25 -4.85 -21.78
N LYS A 195 17.22 -5.69 -21.96
CA LYS A 195 17.09 -6.55 -23.13
C LYS A 195 17.06 -5.74 -24.44
N LEU A 196 16.32 -4.63 -24.46
CA LEU A 196 16.08 -3.86 -25.68
C LEU A 196 17.09 -2.74 -25.92
N SER A 197 17.79 -2.28 -24.88
CA SER A 197 18.86 -1.28 -25.02
C SER A 197 20.25 -1.88 -25.13
N GLY A 198 20.45 -3.12 -24.66
CA GLY A 198 21.77 -3.73 -24.51
C GLY A 198 22.59 -3.17 -23.35
N LYS A 199 22.00 -2.33 -22.47
CA LYS A 199 22.66 -1.68 -21.33
C LYS A 199 21.93 -2.01 -20.02
N PRO A 200 22.64 -2.17 -18.88
CA PRO A 200 22.01 -2.22 -17.56
C PRO A 200 20.98 -1.10 -17.36
N TYR A 201 19.84 -1.39 -16.73
CA TYR A 201 18.72 -0.44 -16.69
C TYR A 201 19.13 0.87 -15.99
N ASP A 202 19.96 0.77 -14.96
CA ASP A 202 20.48 1.91 -14.20
C ASP A 202 21.37 2.81 -15.06
N GLN A 203 22.24 2.22 -15.88
CA GLN A 203 23.07 2.95 -16.85
C GLN A 203 22.20 3.59 -17.94
N TYR A 204 21.25 2.85 -18.50
CA TYR A 204 20.34 3.38 -19.53
C TYR A 204 19.56 4.58 -19.00
N LEU A 205 18.98 4.49 -17.79
CA LEU A 205 18.26 5.59 -17.17
C LEU A 205 19.17 6.76 -16.79
N ALA A 206 20.40 6.50 -16.34
CA ALA A 206 21.36 7.57 -16.06
C ALA A 206 21.68 8.37 -17.33
N GLU A 207 22.01 7.70 -18.42
CA GLU A 207 22.38 8.34 -19.69
C GLU A 207 21.21 9.05 -20.37
N ASN A 208 20.01 8.46 -20.31
CA ASN A 208 18.88 8.90 -21.14
C ASN A 208 17.88 9.77 -20.38
N ILE A 209 17.88 9.75 -19.04
CA ILE A 209 16.96 10.50 -18.20
C ILE A 209 17.71 11.41 -17.22
N LEU A 210 18.60 10.86 -16.37
CA LEU A 210 19.25 11.67 -15.33
C LEU A 210 20.19 12.74 -15.92
N ASN A 211 21.16 12.34 -16.75
CA ASN A 211 22.15 13.24 -17.32
C ASN A 211 21.52 14.35 -18.17
N PRO A 212 20.55 14.07 -19.07
CA PRO A 212 19.93 15.11 -19.87
C PRO A 212 19.06 16.08 -19.05
N LEU A 213 18.55 15.64 -17.88
CA LEU A 213 17.88 16.52 -16.91
C LEU A 213 18.86 17.23 -15.97
N GLY A 214 20.17 17.00 -16.12
CA GLY A 214 21.20 17.55 -15.26
C GLY A 214 21.17 17.01 -13.83
N MET A 215 20.57 15.84 -13.59
CA MET A 215 20.45 15.21 -12.28
C MET A 215 21.73 14.43 -11.89
N ILE A 216 22.84 15.16 -11.77
CA ILE A 216 24.20 14.60 -11.68
C ILE A 216 24.54 13.91 -10.35
N ASN A 217 23.78 14.19 -9.28
CA ASN A 217 23.99 13.58 -7.96
C ASN A 217 23.14 12.31 -7.78
N SER A 218 22.10 12.15 -8.60
CA SER A 218 21.14 11.05 -8.55
C SER A 218 21.72 9.77 -9.13
N ASN A 219 21.35 8.62 -8.55
CA ASN A 219 21.82 7.31 -9.02
C ASN A 219 20.89 6.17 -8.58
N PHE A 220 21.04 4.99 -9.18
CA PHE A 220 20.24 3.79 -8.86
C PHE A 220 21.07 2.69 -8.18
N ASN A 221 22.24 3.02 -7.64
CA ASN A 221 23.13 2.04 -7.02
C ASN A 221 22.74 1.81 -5.55
N VAL A 222 22.85 0.56 -5.07
CA VAL A 222 22.67 0.24 -3.65
C VAL A 222 23.75 0.88 -2.78
N ASN A 223 24.97 1.00 -3.33
CA ASN A 223 26.05 1.80 -2.79
C ASN A 223 26.16 3.06 -3.65
N SER A 224 25.71 4.21 -3.16
CA SER A 224 25.71 5.41 -4.01
C SER A 224 27.13 5.70 -4.51
N ARG A 225 27.23 6.38 -5.66
CA ARG A 225 28.51 6.87 -6.17
C ARG A 225 29.19 7.84 -5.18
N PHE A 226 28.45 8.35 -4.21
CA PHE A 226 28.87 9.32 -3.22
C PHE A 226 28.43 8.90 -1.80
N PRO A 227 28.98 7.81 -1.22
CA PRO A 227 28.54 7.30 0.08
C PRO A 227 28.60 8.34 1.21
N GLN A 228 29.48 9.34 1.06
CA GLN A 228 29.60 10.49 1.96
C GLN A 228 28.37 11.41 1.97
N ASN A 229 27.58 11.41 0.89
CA ASN A 229 26.37 12.21 0.73
C ASN A 229 25.11 11.47 1.17
N ASP A 230 25.17 10.13 1.30
CA ASP A 230 24.03 9.29 1.66
C ASP A 230 23.54 9.57 3.07
N VAL A 231 22.22 9.62 3.22
CA VAL A 231 21.59 9.75 4.52
C VAL A 231 21.75 8.47 5.36
N LYS A 232 21.93 8.63 6.68
CA LYS A 232 21.78 7.55 7.65
C LYS A 232 20.31 7.38 8.03
N GLU A 233 19.93 6.16 8.32
CA GLU A 233 18.55 5.76 8.60
C GLU A 233 18.30 5.63 10.10
N TYR A 234 17.11 6.06 10.56
CA TYR A 234 16.76 6.12 11.98
C TYR A 234 15.34 5.63 12.29
N ILE A 235 15.10 5.31 13.57
CA ILE A 235 13.76 5.13 14.13
C ILE A 235 13.58 6.12 15.26
N VAL A 236 12.43 6.76 15.29
CA VAL A 236 11.92 7.50 16.43
C VAL A 236 11.03 6.56 17.25
N LYS A 237 11.45 6.28 18.49
CA LYS A 237 10.67 5.51 19.48
C LYS A 237 10.60 6.27 20.79
N ASN A 238 9.38 6.59 21.26
CA ASN A 238 9.16 7.37 22.47
C ASN A 238 9.94 8.71 22.47
N GLY A 239 9.94 9.42 21.33
CA GLY A 239 10.67 10.67 21.13
C GLY A 239 12.19 10.53 21.05
N ARG A 240 12.75 9.31 21.09
CA ARG A 240 14.19 9.04 20.96
C ARG A 240 14.52 8.53 19.58
N THR A 241 15.52 9.15 18.96
CA THR A 241 16.10 8.73 17.69
C THR A 241 17.11 7.61 17.93
N ILE A 242 16.98 6.50 17.19
CA ILE A 242 17.80 5.31 17.28
C ILE A 242 18.34 4.99 15.88
N PRO A 243 19.65 4.91 15.67
CA PRO A 243 20.21 4.54 14.38
C PRO A 243 19.81 3.11 14.01
N VAL A 244 19.58 2.88 12.72
CA VAL A 244 19.40 1.54 12.17
C VAL A 244 20.43 1.24 11.11
N LYS A 245 20.79 -0.04 11.02
CA LYS A 245 21.61 -0.50 9.93
C LYS A 245 20.83 -0.35 8.62
N GLN A 246 21.40 0.38 7.68
CA GLN A 246 20.92 0.40 6.30
C GLN A 246 20.96 -1.02 5.75
N VAL A 247 19.79 -1.55 5.40
CA VAL A 247 19.68 -2.89 4.81
C VAL A 247 19.69 -2.74 3.29
N THR A 248 20.43 -3.64 2.62
CA THR A 248 20.34 -3.80 1.17
C THR A 248 18.97 -4.34 0.82
N LEU A 249 18.24 -3.57 0.03
CA LEU A 249 16.90 -3.89 -0.41
C LEU A 249 16.95 -4.47 -1.81
N LEU A 250 16.17 -5.52 -2.07
CA LEU A 250 15.88 -5.99 -3.43
C LEU A 250 14.96 -4.96 -4.08
N SER A 251 15.50 -3.80 -4.46
CA SER A 251 14.71 -2.67 -4.93
C SER A 251 14.96 -2.33 -6.39
N GLY A 252 16.09 -2.67 -7.01
CA GLY A 252 16.37 -2.49 -8.45
C GLY A 252 15.54 -1.41 -9.20
N ALA A 253 14.97 -1.78 -10.34
CA ALA A 253 14.08 -0.92 -11.13
C ALA A 253 12.77 -0.54 -10.41
N GLN A 254 12.39 -1.23 -9.35
CA GLN A 254 11.16 -0.96 -8.60
C GLN A 254 11.33 0.11 -7.49
N GLY A 255 12.54 0.48 -7.09
CA GLY A 255 12.75 1.31 -5.91
C GLY A 255 14.17 1.73 -5.52
N ALA A 256 15.18 1.61 -6.40
CA ALA A 256 16.59 1.85 -6.06
C ALA A 256 17.10 3.30 -6.20
N LEU A 257 16.29 4.25 -6.66
CA LEU A 257 16.74 5.64 -6.84
C LEU A 257 17.17 6.27 -5.51
N TRP A 258 18.36 6.87 -5.54
CA TRP A 258 18.85 7.84 -4.59
C TRP A 258 18.91 9.22 -5.25
N SER A 259 18.44 10.24 -4.53
CA SER A 259 18.45 11.61 -5.05
C SER A 259 18.44 12.64 -3.91
N GLY A 260 18.77 13.87 -4.24
CA GLY A 260 18.74 15.04 -3.36
C GLY A 260 17.78 16.11 -3.88
N ALA A 261 17.49 17.12 -3.07
CA ALA A 261 16.55 18.19 -3.42
C ALA A 261 16.98 18.91 -4.71
N ALA A 262 18.28 19.19 -4.88
CA ALA A 262 18.83 19.90 -6.03
C ALA A 262 18.54 19.21 -7.38
N ASP A 263 18.46 17.87 -7.40
CA ASP A 263 18.15 17.11 -8.61
C ASP A 263 16.65 16.90 -8.78
N MET A 264 15.93 16.60 -7.69
CA MET A 264 14.50 16.33 -7.77
C MET A 264 13.68 17.58 -8.14
N VAL A 265 14.15 18.81 -7.87
CA VAL A 265 13.51 20.02 -8.40
C VAL A 265 13.60 20.13 -9.92
N LYS A 266 14.69 19.64 -10.54
CA LYS A 266 14.81 19.56 -12.00
C LYS A 266 13.82 18.55 -12.57
N PHE A 267 13.64 17.43 -11.87
CA PHE A 267 12.62 16.44 -12.22
C PHE A 267 11.18 16.99 -12.07
N LEU A 268 10.90 17.79 -11.05
CA LEU A 268 9.62 18.51 -10.93
C LEU A 268 9.39 19.42 -12.14
N GLN A 269 10.37 20.26 -12.47
CA GLN A 269 10.28 21.18 -13.61
C GLN A 269 10.08 20.44 -14.92
N PHE A 270 10.74 19.29 -15.13
CA PHE A 270 10.50 18.43 -16.29
C PHE A 270 9.01 18.06 -16.47
N PHE A 271 8.32 17.66 -15.40
CA PHE A 271 6.87 17.40 -15.45
C PHE A 271 6.05 18.67 -15.68
N LEU A 272 6.40 19.78 -15.02
CA LEU A 272 5.71 21.07 -15.16
C LEU A 272 5.87 21.70 -16.55
N HIS A 273 6.97 21.40 -17.24
CA HIS A 273 7.23 21.76 -18.63
C HIS A 273 6.71 20.71 -19.64
N ASN A 274 5.82 19.80 -19.23
CA ASN A 274 5.21 18.78 -20.12
C ASN A 274 6.24 17.91 -20.86
N GLY A 275 7.37 17.63 -20.20
CA GLY A 275 8.41 16.77 -20.70
C GLY A 275 9.42 17.44 -21.65
N ASN A 276 9.30 18.76 -21.85
CA ASN A 276 10.22 19.53 -22.67
C ASN A 276 11.64 19.48 -22.08
N SER A 277 12.57 18.86 -22.83
CA SER A 277 14.03 18.81 -22.64
C SER A 277 14.56 17.48 -23.17
N ILE A 278 13.78 16.40 -22.98
CA ILE A 278 14.18 15.03 -23.34
C ILE A 278 13.16 14.28 -24.20
N TYR A 279 11.91 14.77 -24.26
CA TYR A 279 10.84 14.22 -25.10
C TYR A 279 10.12 15.31 -25.89
N PRO A 280 9.47 14.96 -27.02
CA PRO A 280 8.52 15.85 -27.66
C PRO A 280 7.32 16.15 -26.75
N PRO A 281 6.62 17.30 -26.98
CA PRO A 281 5.43 17.65 -26.21
C PRO A 281 4.40 16.53 -26.18
N GLY A 282 3.77 16.32 -25.02
CA GLY A 282 2.68 15.36 -24.84
C GLY A 282 3.07 14.05 -24.15
N ILE A 283 4.37 13.80 -23.91
CA ILE A 283 4.77 12.59 -23.18
C ILE A 283 4.16 12.54 -21.77
N ILE A 284 4.07 13.68 -21.09
CA ILE A 284 3.52 13.73 -19.74
C ILE A 284 2.00 13.49 -19.77
N ASN A 285 1.30 13.89 -20.84
CA ASN A 285 -0.11 13.54 -21.00
C ASN A 285 -0.30 12.01 -21.08
N GLU A 286 0.58 11.30 -21.78
CA GLU A 286 0.56 9.83 -21.84
C GLU A 286 0.88 9.21 -20.47
N ILE A 287 1.92 9.70 -19.78
CA ILE A 287 2.29 9.24 -18.43
C ILE A 287 1.13 9.44 -17.42
N GLU A 288 0.32 10.46 -17.62
CA GLU A 288 -0.82 10.82 -16.77
C GLU A 288 -2.14 10.10 -17.14
N THR A 289 -2.17 9.40 -18.28
CA THR A 289 -3.39 8.76 -18.81
C THR A 289 -3.44 7.29 -18.40
N THR A 290 -4.61 6.86 -17.93
CA THR A 290 -4.91 5.45 -17.69
C THR A 290 -5.50 4.82 -18.95
N HIS A 291 -5.06 3.61 -19.30
CA HIS A 291 -5.41 2.94 -20.56
C HIS A 291 -6.06 1.58 -20.36
N SER A 292 -5.54 0.77 -19.44
CA SER A 292 -5.79 -0.68 -19.46
C SER A 292 -6.93 -1.15 -18.57
N SER A 293 -7.13 -0.52 -17.41
CA SER A 293 -8.19 -0.94 -16.47
C SER A 293 -9.57 -0.96 -17.13
N LEU A 294 -10.48 -1.81 -16.67
CA LEU A 294 -11.85 -1.86 -17.21
C LEU A 294 -12.55 -0.49 -17.14
N ALA A 295 -12.27 0.34 -16.12
CA ALA A 295 -12.81 1.70 -16.08
C ALA A 295 -12.11 2.65 -17.06
N ALA A 296 -10.80 2.52 -17.26
CA ALA A 296 -10.07 3.30 -18.27
C ALA A 296 -10.62 3.05 -19.68
N GLY A 297 -10.85 1.77 -20.03
CA GLY A 297 -11.50 1.39 -21.29
C GLY A 297 -12.93 1.93 -21.47
N ASN A 298 -13.56 2.39 -20.39
CA ASN A 298 -14.90 3.02 -20.40
C ASN A 298 -14.84 4.54 -20.13
N GLY A 299 -13.67 5.17 -20.29
CA GLY A 299 -13.51 6.63 -20.29
C GLY A 299 -13.04 7.24 -18.97
N GLN A 300 -12.72 6.45 -17.94
CA GLN A 300 -12.03 6.96 -16.75
C GLN A 300 -10.61 7.42 -17.13
N LYS A 301 -10.24 8.64 -16.72
CA LYS A 301 -8.91 9.23 -17.00
C LYS A 301 -8.03 9.42 -15.75
N ASN A 302 -8.59 9.20 -14.57
CA ASN A 302 -7.91 9.38 -13.29
C ASN A 302 -7.63 8.01 -12.66
N GLY A 303 -6.56 7.92 -11.87
CA GLY A 303 -6.10 6.70 -11.23
C GLY A 303 -4.61 6.49 -11.47
N TYR A 304 -4.15 5.27 -11.20
CA TYR A 304 -2.76 4.90 -11.39
C TYR A 304 -2.46 4.64 -12.87
N ALA A 305 -1.77 5.58 -13.51
CA ALA A 305 -1.32 5.56 -14.90
C ALA A 305 0.11 4.97 -15.00
N LEU A 306 0.98 5.53 -15.84
CA LEU A 306 2.33 4.99 -16.04
C LEU A 306 3.27 5.46 -14.92
N ALA A 307 3.32 4.70 -13.81
CA ALA A 307 4.00 5.10 -12.57
C ALA A 307 3.54 6.45 -11.98
N ASN A 308 2.33 6.91 -12.33
CA ASN A 308 1.84 8.22 -11.97
C ASN A 308 0.43 8.09 -11.40
N ASP A 309 0.24 8.51 -10.16
CA ASP A 309 -1.04 8.38 -9.47
C ASP A 309 -1.58 9.74 -9.04
N ASN A 310 -2.90 9.82 -8.89
CA ASN A 310 -3.58 10.96 -8.30
C ASN A 310 -3.46 10.90 -6.79
N THR A 311 -2.90 11.95 -6.18
CA THR A 311 -2.79 12.05 -4.72
C THR A 311 -3.91 12.89 -4.15
N PHE A 312 -4.53 12.39 -3.09
CA PHE A 312 -5.58 13.10 -2.35
C PHE A 312 -5.03 13.66 -1.03
N TYR A 313 -5.01 14.98 -0.92
CA TYR A 313 -4.89 15.68 0.36
C TYR A 313 -6.28 16.19 0.73
N ALA A 314 -6.73 15.95 1.98
CA ALA A 314 -8.12 16.12 2.38
C ALA A 314 -8.67 17.54 2.14
N TYR A 315 -7.80 18.54 2.17
CA TYR A 315 -8.13 19.96 2.02
C TYR A 315 -7.68 20.57 0.68
N ALA A 316 -7.08 19.78 -0.21
CA ALA A 316 -6.57 20.30 -1.46
C ALA A 316 -7.72 20.83 -2.34
N LYS A 317 -7.51 22.03 -2.86
CA LYS A 317 -8.38 22.69 -3.84
C LYS A 317 -8.22 22.07 -5.22
N TYR A 318 -7.05 21.53 -5.54
CA TYR A 318 -6.73 20.88 -6.81
C TYR A 318 -6.16 19.47 -6.63
N SER A 319 -6.28 18.62 -7.65
CA SER A 319 -5.64 17.30 -7.63
C SER A 319 -4.16 17.43 -7.99
N TYR A 320 -3.33 16.82 -7.15
CA TYR A 320 -1.91 16.60 -7.45
C TYR A 320 -1.70 15.22 -8.06
N ARG A 321 -0.63 15.10 -8.83
CA ARG A 321 -0.14 13.85 -9.42
C ARG A 321 1.27 13.54 -8.94
N GLY A 322 1.68 12.29 -9.05
CA GLY A 322 3.05 11.87 -8.79
C GLY A 322 3.13 10.48 -8.19
N HIS A 323 4.06 10.26 -7.27
CA HIS A 323 4.30 8.95 -6.66
C HIS A 323 4.92 9.08 -5.26
N ASP A 324 4.68 8.10 -4.39
CA ASP A 324 5.30 8.01 -3.06
C ASP A 324 6.31 6.86 -2.99
N GLY A 325 7.24 6.91 -2.06
CA GLY A 325 8.26 5.89 -1.87
C GLY A 325 8.46 5.51 -0.42
N LEU A 326 8.82 4.25 -0.23
CA LEU A 326 9.27 3.72 1.04
C LEU A 326 10.39 2.70 0.78
N THR A 327 11.58 2.99 1.28
CA THR A 327 12.75 2.10 1.22
C THR A 327 13.53 2.27 2.52
N GLY A 328 13.71 1.18 3.26
CA GLY A 328 14.18 1.27 4.64
C GLY A 328 13.25 2.18 5.43
N THR A 329 13.79 3.00 6.30
CA THR A 329 13.08 4.03 7.06
C THR A 329 12.80 5.30 6.25
N CYS A 330 13.23 5.38 4.99
CA CYS A 330 13.02 6.58 4.19
C CYS A 330 11.62 6.62 3.57
N PHE A 331 10.82 7.61 3.95
CA PHE A 331 9.54 7.92 3.30
C PHE A 331 9.75 9.09 2.34
N SER A 332 9.29 8.96 1.11
CA SER A 332 9.40 10.00 0.09
C SER A 332 8.08 10.28 -0.60
N SER A 333 7.89 11.51 -1.07
CA SER A 333 6.73 11.94 -1.83
C SER A 333 7.18 12.90 -2.92
N PHE A 334 6.81 12.61 -4.17
CA PHE A 334 6.94 13.53 -5.30
C PHE A 334 5.55 13.89 -5.79
N LYS A 335 5.21 15.18 -5.75
CA LYS A 335 3.86 15.67 -6.09
C LYS A 335 3.96 16.91 -6.97
N TYR A 336 3.14 16.99 -8.00
CA TYR A 336 3.09 18.14 -8.89
C TYR A 336 1.67 18.38 -9.41
N ASN A 337 1.44 19.60 -9.87
CA ASN A 337 0.22 20.03 -10.52
C ASN A 337 0.58 20.93 -11.70
N ARG A 338 0.31 20.45 -12.93
CA ARG A 338 0.64 21.16 -14.17
C ARG A 338 -0.28 22.34 -14.46
N GLU A 339 -1.53 22.28 -14.03
CA GLU A 339 -2.49 23.39 -14.19
C GLU A 339 -2.03 24.60 -13.37
N LEU A 340 -1.51 24.34 -12.18
CA LEU A 340 -0.97 25.37 -11.29
C LEU A 340 0.48 25.72 -11.59
N GLY A 341 1.20 24.88 -12.33
CA GLY A 341 2.62 25.05 -12.59
C GLY A 341 3.48 24.94 -11.32
N VAL A 342 3.10 24.09 -10.36
CA VAL A 342 3.81 23.94 -9.07
C VAL A 342 3.99 22.47 -8.69
N GLY A 343 5.01 22.19 -7.88
CA GLY A 343 5.21 20.88 -7.28
C GLY A 343 6.24 20.88 -6.17
N PHE A 344 6.33 19.75 -5.48
CA PHE A 344 7.24 19.55 -4.37
C PHE A 344 7.70 18.09 -4.25
N VAL A 345 8.83 17.93 -3.60
CA VAL A 345 9.44 16.64 -3.28
C VAL A 345 9.92 16.66 -1.83
N ILE A 346 9.63 15.60 -1.08
CA ILE A 346 9.98 15.46 0.33
C ILE A 346 10.56 14.07 0.53
N ALA A 347 11.62 13.95 1.33
CA ALA A 347 12.06 12.66 1.85
C ALA A 347 12.52 12.79 3.31
N SER A 348 12.12 11.86 4.16
CA SER A 348 12.59 11.75 5.54
C SER A 348 13.49 10.52 5.69
N ASN A 349 14.37 10.49 6.69
CA ASN A 349 15.25 9.34 7.01
C ASN A 349 14.84 8.63 8.31
N CYS A 350 13.55 8.66 8.64
CA CYS A 350 13.03 8.06 9.85
C CYS A 350 11.62 7.50 9.64
N ASN A 351 11.14 6.68 10.58
CA ASN A 351 9.83 6.00 10.54
C ASN A 351 8.60 6.91 10.68
N ASN A 352 8.68 8.15 10.23
CA ASN A 352 7.59 9.12 10.16
C ASN A 352 7.24 9.41 8.70
N ASN A 353 5.93 9.39 8.40
CA ASN A 353 5.46 9.79 7.08
C ASN A 353 5.48 11.32 6.94
N ASN A 354 5.49 11.80 5.70
CA ASN A 354 5.59 13.24 5.40
C ASN A 354 4.23 13.90 5.16
N TYR A 355 3.11 13.28 5.59
CA TYR A 355 1.76 13.71 5.16
C TYR A 355 1.43 15.12 5.64
N ARG A 356 1.64 15.43 6.92
CA ARG A 356 1.35 16.76 7.49
C ARG A 356 2.18 17.88 6.84
N ILE A 357 3.44 17.59 6.52
CA ILE A 357 4.32 18.51 5.80
C ILE A 357 3.81 18.71 4.36
N GLY A 358 3.40 17.62 3.69
CA GLY A 358 2.78 17.70 2.36
C GLY A 358 1.48 18.52 2.36
N GLU A 359 0.60 18.34 3.34
CA GLU A 359 -0.62 19.14 3.49
C GLU A 359 -0.30 20.63 3.68
N LEU A 360 0.69 20.96 4.50
CA LEU A 360 1.12 22.33 4.73
C LEU A 360 1.65 22.99 3.44
N ILE A 361 2.46 22.26 2.66
CA ILE A 361 2.98 22.73 1.37
C ILE A 361 1.84 22.93 0.36
N VAL A 362 0.91 21.99 0.26
CA VAL A 362 -0.26 22.12 -0.63
C VAL A 362 -1.10 23.34 -0.25
N ASN A 363 -1.40 23.51 1.04
CA ASN A 363 -2.14 24.67 1.53
C ASN A 363 -1.43 25.99 1.16
N TYR A 364 -0.11 26.05 1.31
CA TYR A 364 0.69 27.21 0.89
C TYR A 364 0.62 27.46 -0.62
N LEU A 365 0.80 26.42 -1.44
CA LEU A 365 0.78 26.53 -2.90
C LEU A 365 -0.60 26.94 -3.45
N GLU A 366 -1.67 26.62 -2.73
CA GLU A 366 -3.05 26.89 -3.14
C GLU A 366 -3.71 28.07 -2.41
N GLN A 367 -3.00 28.75 -1.50
CA GLN A 367 -3.61 29.69 -0.55
C GLN A 367 -4.41 30.81 -1.23
N ASN A 368 -3.88 31.34 -2.34
CA ASN A 368 -4.48 32.44 -3.11
C ASN A 368 -5.34 31.97 -4.29
N LEU A 369 -5.56 30.65 -4.42
CA LEU A 369 -6.33 30.09 -5.51
C LEU A 369 -7.77 29.79 -5.08
N PRO A 370 -8.75 29.98 -5.99
CA PRO A 370 -10.11 29.51 -5.74
C PRO A 370 -10.14 27.97 -5.69
N GLY A 371 -11.06 27.41 -4.92
CA GLY A 371 -11.30 25.97 -4.92
C GLY A 371 -11.80 25.48 -6.27
N LYS A 372 -11.21 24.42 -6.84
CA LYS A 372 -11.71 23.83 -8.09
C LYS A 372 -13.02 23.09 -7.82
N LYS A 373 -14.11 23.61 -8.38
CA LYS A 373 -15.42 22.95 -8.33
C LYS A 373 -15.58 22.01 -9.52
N LEU A 374 -16.00 20.77 -9.25
CA LEU A 374 -16.37 19.82 -10.28
C LEU A 374 -17.67 20.28 -10.96
N LEU A 375 -17.75 20.10 -12.28
CA LEU A 375 -18.99 20.27 -13.01
C LEU A 375 -19.93 19.12 -12.65
N ILE A 376 -21.02 19.43 -11.93
CA ILE A 376 -22.02 18.46 -11.52
C ILE A 376 -23.09 18.36 -12.62
N GLN A 377 -23.40 17.13 -13.02
CA GLN A 377 -24.48 16.80 -13.94
C GLN A 377 -25.65 16.19 -13.18
N PRO A 378 -26.90 16.35 -13.67
CA PRO A 378 -28.05 15.65 -13.11
C PRO A 378 -27.84 14.13 -13.09
N ILE A 379 -28.18 13.48 -11.98
CA ILE A 379 -28.01 12.03 -11.85
C ILE A 379 -28.96 11.29 -12.79
N ASN A 380 -28.42 10.48 -13.71
CA ASN A 380 -29.23 9.56 -14.50
C ASN A 380 -29.64 8.33 -13.67
N LYS A 381 -30.79 8.43 -13.00
CA LYS A 381 -31.30 7.37 -12.12
C LYS A 381 -31.52 6.04 -12.81
N LYS A 382 -31.97 6.05 -14.08
CA LYS A 382 -32.25 4.82 -14.83
C LYS A 382 -30.93 4.07 -15.12
N ALA A 383 -29.89 4.80 -15.48
CA ALA A 383 -28.57 4.22 -15.75
C ALA A 383 -27.90 3.67 -14.47
N ILE A 384 -28.05 4.33 -13.33
CA ILE A 384 -27.41 3.90 -12.06
C ILE A 384 -28.21 2.85 -11.30
N ALA A 385 -29.51 2.69 -11.56
CA ALA A 385 -30.37 1.74 -10.86
C ALA A 385 -29.81 0.30 -10.75
N PRO A 386 -29.18 -0.30 -11.80
CA PRO A 386 -28.58 -1.63 -11.70
C PRO A 386 -27.41 -1.72 -10.71
N PHE A 387 -26.74 -0.59 -10.43
CA PHE A 387 -25.55 -0.49 -9.59
C PHE A 387 -25.88 -0.17 -8.12
N LEU A 388 -27.16 -0.13 -7.74
CA LEU A 388 -27.54 0.03 -6.34
C LEU A 388 -27.30 -1.27 -5.56
N GLY A 389 -26.92 -1.15 -4.29
CA GLY A 389 -26.72 -2.28 -3.40
C GLY A 389 -25.28 -2.42 -2.90
N ARG A 390 -24.96 -3.62 -2.41
CA ARG A 390 -23.70 -3.91 -1.72
C ARG A 390 -22.62 -4.30 -2.71
N TYR A 391 -21.39 -3.91 -2.39
CA TYR A 391 -20.19 -4.27 -3.12
C TYR A 391 -19.19 -4.98 -2.22
N GLN A 392 -18.28 -5.75 -2.81
CA GLN A 392 -17.20 -6.46 -2.15
C GLN A 392 -15.89 -6.09 -2.83
N PHE A 393 -14.87 -5.71 -2.05
CA PHE A 393 -13.52 -5.45 -2.58
C PHE A 393 -12.90 -6.73 -3.15
N GLU A 394 -12.29 -6.66 -4.34
CA GLU A 394 -11.88 -7.84 -5.11
C GLU A 394 -10.51 -7.69 -5.81
N SER A 395 -9.72 -6.65 -5.47
CA SER A 395 -8.36 -6.45 -5.98
C SER A 395 -7.31 -6.18 -4.88
N PRO A 396 -7.18 -7.05 -3.84
CA PRO A 396 -6.20 -6.86 -2.78
C PRO A 396 -4.77 -6.90 -3.34
N ARG A 397 -3.89 -6.02 -2.83
CA ARG A 397 -2.47 -6.00 -3.21
C ARG A 397 -1.79 -7.35 -2.97
N PHE A 398 -1.88 -7.86 -1.75
CA PHE A 398 -1.31 -9.15 -1.36
C PHE A 398 -2.41 -10.20 -1.21
N ILE A 399 -2.28 -11.36 -1.86
CA ILE A 399 -3.20 -12.49 -1.64
C ILE A 399 -3.22 -12.89 -0.17
N PHE A 400 -2.03 -12.98 0.44
CA PHE A 400 -1.82 -13.51 1.78
C PHE A 400 -2.68 -12.82 2.86
N SER A 401 -2.88 -11.50 2.75
CA SER A 401 -3.73 -10.73 3.67
C SER A 401 -5.08 -10.32 3.07
N GLY A 402 -5.35 -10.66 1.80
CA GLY A 402 -6.49 -10.14 1.05
C GLY A 402 -7.85 -10.51 1.64
N PHE A 403 -7.95 -11.64 2.37
CA PHE A 403 -9.19 -12.01 3.06
C PHE A 403 -9.59 -11.01 4.16
N ILE A 404 -8.63 -10.34 4.80
CA ILE A 404 -8.87 -9.30 5.80
C ILE A 404 -9.43 -8.05 5.11
N ASP A 405 -8.82 -7.62 4.00
CA ASP A 405 -9.27 -6.48 3.21
C ASP A 405 -10.71 -6.70 2.73
N LYS A 406 -10.99 -7.92 2.25
CA LYS A 406 -12.34 -8.32 1.84
C LYS A 406 -13.33 -8.23 3.00
N LEU A 407 -12.97 -8.72 4.18
CA LEU A 407 -13.84 -8.70 5.35
C LEU A 407 -14.20 -7.25 5.75
N GLN A 408 -13.26 -6.33 5.68
CA GLN A 408 -13.42 -4.95 6.13
C GLN A 408 -14.10 -4.04 5.11
N SER A 409 -14.04 -4.39 3.82
CA SER A 409 -14.44 -3.50 2.72
C SER A 409 -15.67 -4.01 1.97
N ALA A 410 -16.85 -3.54 2.36
CA ALA A 410 -18.12 -3.79 1.66
C ALA A 410 -19.07 -2.57 1.64
N PRO A 411 -18.75 -1.55 0.82
CA PRO A 411 -19.58 -0.36 0.70
C PRO A 411 -20.96 -0.68 0.09
N ASN A 412 -21.95 0.15 0.40
CA ASN A 412 -23.30 0.06 -0.13
C ASN A 412 -23.70 1.36 -0.85
N ILE A 413 -24.22 1.22 -2.06
CA ILE A 413 -24.73 2.33 -2.87
C ILE A 413 -26.25 2.36 -2.80
N TYR A 414 -26.82 3.53 -2.48
CA TYR A 414 -28.27 3.68 -2.33
C TYR A 414 -28.73 5.11 -2.54
N PHE A 415 -30.02 5.29 -2.84
CA PHE A 415 -30.65 6.61 -2.86
C PHE A 415 -31.29 6.94 -1.51
N LYS A 416 -31.19 8.21 -1.09
CA LYS A 416 -31.97 8.80 0.00
C LYS A 416 -32.29 10.24 -0.35
N ASN A 417 -33.55 10.65 -0.25
CA ASN A 417 -34.00 12.02 -0.56
C ASN A 417 -33.49 12.52 -1.93
N ASN A 418 -33.64 11.69 -2.96
CA ASN A 418 -33.23 11.99 -4.34
C ASN A 418 -31.70 12.14 -4.58
N LYS A 419 -30.87 11.86 -3.58
CA LYS A 419 -29.40 11.91 -3.65
C LYS A 419 -28.80 10.51 -3.56
N LEU A 420 -27.70 10.28 -4.27
CA LEU A 420 -26.98 9.01 -4.27
C LEU A 420 -25.93 9.03 -3.15
N TYR A 421 -25.80 7.93 -2.42
CA TYR A 421 -24.84 7.81 -1.33
C TYR A 421 -24.00 6.54 -1.45
N LEU A 422 -22.75 6.65 -1.04
CA LEU A 422 -21.87 5.53 -0.74
C LEU A 422 -21.73 5.42 0.78
N LYS A 423 -22.20 4.31 1.35
CA LYS A 423 -21.99 4.00 2.77
C LYS A 423 -20.90 2.93 2.93
N PRO A 424 -19.73 3.27 3.51
CA PRO A 424 -18.77 2.24 3.88
C PRO A 424 -19.36 1.30 4.94
N LEU A 425 -18.68 0.18 5.22
CA LEU A 425 -19.14 -0.75 6.25
C LEU A 425 -19.12 -0.10 7.65
N VAL A 426 -18.10 0.71 7.90
CA VAL A 426 -17.89 1.50 9.13
C VAL A 426 -17.66 2.94 8.71
N GLY A 427 -18.32 3.89 9.37
CA GLY A 427 -18.24 5.32 9.08
C GLY A 427 -19.51 5.89 8.44
N ASP A 428 -19.46 7.19 8.20
CA ASP A 428 -20.59 7.95 7.67
C ASP A 428 -20.74 7.79 6.15
N PRO A 429 -21.98 7.88 5.63
CA PRO A 429 -22.21 7.86 4.20
C PRO A 429 -21.71 9.15 3.53
N SER A 430 -21.07 9.01 2.38
CA SER A 430 -20.69 10.12 1.51
C SER A 430 -21.72 10.32 0.40
N GLU A 431 -22.22 11.54 0.23
CA GLU A 431 -23.04 11.91 -0.94
C GLU A 431 -22.18 11.81 -2.21
N LEU A 432 -22.74 11.24 -3.27
CA LEU A 432 -22.10 11.14 -4.58
C LEU A 432 -22.75 12.11 -5.57
N VAL A 433 -21.92 12.84 -6.31
CA VAL A 433 -22.34 13.70 -7.41
C VAL A 433 -21.83 13.17 -8.74
N GLN A 434 -22.69 13.20 -9.75
CA GLN A 434 -22.33 12.76 -11.08
C GLN A 434 -21.57 13.87 -11.80
N THR A 435 -20.43 13.53 -12.41
CA THR A 435 -19.58 14.48 -13.16
C THR A 435 -19.52 14.17 -14.64
N ALA A 436 -19.79 12.92 -15.02
CA ALA A 436 -19.91 12.43 -16.40
C ALA A 436 -20.75 11.14 -16.40
N PRO A 437 -21.12 10.55 -17.55
CA PRO A 437 -21.78 9.25 -17.60
C PRO A 437 -21.05 8.20 -16.76
N MET A 438 -21.78 7.54 -15.84
CA MET A 438 -21.28 6.53 -14.90
C MET A 438 -20.10 6.94 -14.01
N THR A 439 -19.75 8.23 -13.99
CA THR A 439 -18.58 8.79 -13.30
C THR A 439 -19.04 9.73 -12.19
N PHE A 440 -18.54 9.49 -10.99
CA PHE A 440 -18.97 10.18 -9.78
C PHE A 440 -17.77 10.65 -8.94
N ALA A 441 -18.01 11.70 -8.17
CA ALA A 441 -17.16 12.15 -7.08
C ALA A 441 -17.93 12.10 -5.77
N MET A 442 -17.24 12.02 -4.63
CA MET A 442 -17.88 12.34 -3.37
C MET A 442 -18.08 13.86 -3.30
N GLN A 443 -19.21 14.31 -2.76
CA GLN A 443 -19.54 15.72 -2.59
C GLN A 443 -18.41 16.46 -1.87
N GLY A 444 -17.96 17.58 -2.44
CA GLY A 444 -16.86 18.40 -1.90
C GLY A 444 -15.47 18.01 -2.40
N MET A 445 -15.31 16.87 -3.08
CA MET A 445 -14.03 16.55 -3.73
C MET A 445 -13.80 17.33 -5.03
N ASN A 446 -12.53 17.49 -5.39
CA ASN A 446 -12.08 18.22 -6.58
C ASN A 446 -11.77 17.31 -7.79
N MET A 447 -11.96 16.00 -7.66
CA MET A 447 -11.70 15.00 -8.69
C MET A 447 -12.71 13.85 -8.66
N PRO A 448 -13.20 13.38 -9.82
CA PRO A 448 -13.97 12.15 -9.89
C PRO A 448 -13.07 10.93 -9.70
N LEU A 449 -13.44 10.09 -8.73
CA LEU A 449 -12.71 8.88 -8.35
C LEU A 449 -13.56 7.61 -8.38
N ILE A 450 -14.88 7.75 -8.56
CA ILE A 450 -15.82 6.64 -8.53
C ILE A 450 -16.35 6.39 -9.94
N PHE A 451 -16.26 5.14 -10.38
CA PHE A 451 -16.72 4.74 -11.71
C PHE A 451 -17.54 3.45 -11.64
N PHE A 452 -18.63 3.38 -12.41
CA PHE A 452 -19.50 2.20 -12.48
C PHE A 452 -19.48 1.60 -13.88
N THR A 453 -19.30 0.28 -13.96
CA THR A 453 -19.28 -0.43 -15.25
C THR A 453 -19.59 -1.91 -15.06
N LYS A 454 -19.68 -2.68 -16.14
CA LYS A 454 -19.83 -4.14 -16.07
C LYS A 454 -18.55 -4.83 -16.50
N ASN A 455 -18.22 -5.94 -15.85
CA ASN A 455 -17.18 -6.83 -16.33
C ASN A 455 -17.70 -7.72 -17.48
N ASP A 456 -16.81 -8.54 -18.06
CA ASP A 456 -17.14 -9.46 -19.16
C ASP A 456 -18.25 -10.46 -18.82
N ASP A 457 -18.40 -10.81 -17.53
CA ASP A 457 -19.45 -11.72 -17.04
C ASP A 457 -20.79 -11.00 -16.82
N GLY A 458 -20.88 -9.70 -17.16
CA GLY A 458 -22.07 -8.86 -17.00
C GLY A 458 -22.33 -8.42 -15.55
N LYS A 459 -21.40 -8.68 -14.62
CA LYS A 459 -21.50 -8.31 -13.22
C LYS A 459 -21.26 -6.81 -13.05
N ASN A 460 -22.07 -6.16 -12.21
CA ASN A 460 -21.92 -4.75 -11.92
C ASN A 460 -20.67 -4.51 -11.05
N ILE A 461 -19.82 -3.60 -11.50
CA ILE A 461 -18.55 -3.22 -10.90
C ILE A 461 -18.63 -1.78 -10.45
N MET A 462 -17.98 -1.50 -9.32
CA MET A 462 -17.67 -0.16 -8.86
C MET A 462 -16.17 -0.06 -8.69
N MET A 463 -15.56 1.00 -9.20
CA MET A 463 -14.16 1.33 -8.96
C MET A 463 -14.03 2.60 -8.13
N ILE A 464 -13.09 2.63 -7.19
CA ILE A 464 -12.81 3.81 -6.35
C ILE A 464 -11.30 4.03 -6.31
N GLY A 465 -10.80 5.06 -7.01
CA GLY A 465 -9.37 5.38 -7.02
C GLY A 465 -8.48 4.18 -7.35
N GLY A 466 -8.87 3.37 -8.35
CA GLY A 466 -8.19 2.13 -8.76
C GLY A 466 -8.64 0.86 -8.02
N ASN A 467 -9.24 0.97 -6.83
CA ASN A 467 -9.76 -0.22 -6.14
C ASN A 467 -10.96 -0.80 -6.87
N TYR A 468 -10.97 -2.12 -7.08
CA TYR A 468 -12.01 -2.83 -7.81
C TYR A 468 -13.00 -3.51 -6.85
N TYR A 469 -14.29 -3.29 -7.08
CA TYR A 469 -15.35 -3.88 -6.29
C TYR A 469 -16.42 -4.54 -7.16
N GLU A 470 -16.87 -5.72 -6.74
CA GLU A 470 -17.95 -6.44 -7.39
C GLU A 470 -19.24 -6.35 -6.58
N GLN A 471 -20.37 -6.11 -7.26
CA GLN A 471 -21.67 -6.12 -6.61
C GLN A 471 -21.96 -7.50 -6.02
N THR A 472 -22.55 -7.54 -4.83
CA THR A 472 -22.81 -8.78 -4.09
C THR A 472 -24.13 -8.69 -3.33
N SER A 473 -24.62 -9.84 -2.87
CA SER A 473 -25.82 -9.91 -2.04
C SER A 473 -25.54 -9.33 -0.65
N ASN A 474 -26.44 -8.46 -0.17
CA ASN A 474 -26.42 -7.95 1.21
C ASN A 474 -26.37 -9.09 2.24
N PHE A 475 -27.17 -10.13 2.05
CA PHE A 475 -27.24 -11.27 2.97
C PHE A 475 -25.90 -11.98 3.10
N TRP A 476 -25.32 -12.41 1.98
CA TRP A 476 -24.05 -13.15 1.98
C TRP A 476 -22.87 -12.30 2.46
N ALA A 477 -22.86 -11.01 2.11
CA ALA A 477 -21.85 -10.08 2.59
C ALA A 477 -21.89 -9.94 4.12
N LEU A 478 -23.08 -9.74 4.71
CA LEU A 478 -23.21 -9.57 6.15
C LEU A 478 -23.02 -10.89 6.91
N LEU A 479 -23.57 -11.99 6.41
CA LEU A 479 -23.49 -13.30 7.05
C LEU A 479 -22.04 -13.76 7.28
N LYS A 480 -21.18 -13.67 6.25
CA LYS A 480 -19.75 -14.02 6.37
C LYS A 480 -19.05 -13.23 7.46
N ARG A 481 -19.40 -11.94 7.62
CA ARG A 481 -18.84 -11.06 8.64
C ARG A 481 -19.33 -11.41 10.03
N VAL A 482 -20.64 -11.57 10.19
CA VAL A 482 -21.24 -11.96 11.47
C VAL A 482 -20.64 -13.28 11.97
N ILE A 483 -20.54 -14.28 11.08
CA ILE A 483 -19.93 -15.57 11.40
C ILE A 483 -18.48 -15.41 11.92
N ILE A 484 -17.64 -14.63 11.23
CA ILE A 484 -16.25 -14.42 11.64
C ILE A 484 -16.17 -13.61 12.95
N ILE A 485 -16.98 -12.55 13.11
CA ILE A 485 -17.01 -11.74 14.32
C ILE A 485 -17.43 -12.59 15.52
N VAL A 486 -18.50 -13.37 15.39
CA VAL A 486 -18.96 -14.28 16.44
C VAL A 486 -17.87 -15.29 16.79
N ALA A 487 -17.19 -15.87 15.79
CA ALA A 487 -16.09 -16.80 16.04
C ALA A 487 -14.92 -16.15 16.82
N ILE A 488 -14.57 -14.90 16.48
CA ILE A 488 -13.55 -14.13 17.20
C ILE A 488 -14.00 -13.83 18.63
N LEU A 489 -15.26 -13.44 18.85
CA LEU A 489 -15.80 -13.20 20.19
C LEU A 489 -15.72 -14.45 21.07
N PHE A 490 -16.04 -15.63 20.51
CA PHE A 490 -15.87 -16.90 21.22
C PHE A 490 -14.39 -17.19 21.52
N ALA A 491 -13.48 -16.95 20.57
CA ALA A 491 -12.05 -17.09 20.78
C ALA A 491 -11.54 -16.18 21.93
N LEU A 492 -12.00 -14.93 21.99
CA LEU A 492 -11.64 -14.00 23.07
C LEU A 492 -12.25 -14.43 24.41
N SER A 493 -13.51 -14.89 24.42
CA SER A 493 -14.14 -15.40 25.65
C SER A 493 -13.45 -16.65 26.20
N ALA A 494 -12.81 -17.45 25.33
CA ALA A 494 -12.01 -18.59 25.74
C ALA A 494 -10.83 -18.20 26.62
N ILE A 495 -10.20 -17.04 26.35
CA ILE A 495 -9.13 -16.50 27.18
C ILE A 495 -9.64 -16.20 28.59
N LEU A 496 -10.76 -15.47 28.69
CA LEU A 496 -11.36 -15.11 29.97
C LEU A 496 -11.75 -16.36 30.76
N LEU A 497 -12.40 -17.33 30.10
CA LEU A 497 -12.76 -18.59 30.75
C LEU A 497 -11.53 -19.35 31.25
N GLY A 498 -10.46 -19.43 30.44
CA GLY A 498 -9.23 -20.11 30.83
C GLY A 498 -8.58 -19.48 32.07
N ILE A 499 -8.54 -18.15 32.15
CA ILE A 499 -8.03 -17.42 33.32
C ILE A 499 -8.89 -17.67 34.56
N ILE A 500 -10.21 -17.54 34.43
CA ILE A 500 -11.16 -17.82 35.54
C ILE A 500 -11.00 -19.28 36.00
N SER A 501 -10.83 -20.21 35.07
CA SER A 501 -10.69 -21.63 35.37
C SER A 501 -9.38 -21.95 36.09
N LEU A 502 -8.28 -21.29 35.69
CA LEU A 502 -6.99 -21.37 36.38
C LEU A 502 -7.08 -20.86 37.82
N ILE A 503 -7.69 -19.68 38.03
CA ILE A 503 -7.90 -19.12 39.37
C ILE A 503 -8.76 -20.06 40.21
N GLY A 504 -9.87 -20.55 39.65
CA GLY A 504 -10.75 -21.50 40.34
C GLY A 504 -10.04 -22.80 40.70
N ALA A 505 -9.14 -23.30 39.85
CA ALA A 505 -8.34 -24.50 40.15
C ALA A 505 -7.32 -24.24 41.27
N MET A 506 -6.65 -23.08 41.29
CA MET A 506 -5.76 -22.69 42.38
C MET A 506 -6.50 -22.56 43.72
N MET A 507 -7.77 -22.14 43.68
CA MET A 507 -8.65 -22.08 44.84
C MET A 507 -9.29 -23.43 45.22
N GLY A 508 -8.94 -24.53 44.53
CA GLY A 508 -9.54 -25.85 44.76
C GLY A 508 -11.01 -25.99 44.33
N LYS A 509 -11.57 -25.00 43.63
CA LYS A 509 -12.98 -24.95 43.19
C LYS A 509 -13.24 -25.68 41.87
N ILE A 510 -12.20 -25.94 41.08
CA ILE A 510 -12.29 -26.57 39.76
C ILE A 510 -11.38 -27.78 39.70
N SER A 511 -11.93 -28.92 39.27
CA SER A 511 -11.17 -30.16 39.12
C SER A 511 -10.25 -30.10 37.91
N ARG A 512 -9.15 -30.87 37.92
CA ARG A 512 -8.28 -31.02 36.73
C ARG A 512 -9.06 -31.47 35.48
N ARG A 513 -10.15 -32.25 35.66
CA ARG A 513 -10.98 -32.75 34.55
C ARG A 513 -11.77 -31.64 33.86
N ASP A 514 -12.20 -30.63 34.60
CA ASP A 514 -12.96 -29.48 34.07
C ASP A 514 -12.05 -28.33 33.64
N LEU A 515 -10.83 -28.29 34.18
CA LEU A 515 -9.81 -27.31 33.84
C LEU A 515 -9.28 -27.48 32.40
N ILE A 516 -9.01 -28.73 31.98
CA ILE A 516 -8.38 -29.01 30.68
C ILE A 516 -9.22 -28.48 29.50
N PRO A 517 -10.54 -28.74 29.41
CA PRO A 517 -11.37 -28.21 28.32
C PRO A 517 -11.44 -26.68 28.28
N ALA A 518 -11.22 -26.00 29.41
CA ALA A 518 -11.22 -24.53 29.49
C ALA A 518 -9.87 -23.92 29.06
N ILE A 519 -8.75 -24.56 29.41
CA ILE A 519 -7.40 -24.03 29.11
C ILE A 519 -7.01 -24.28 27.65
N ILE A 520 -7.36 -25.42 27.06
CA ILE A 520 -6.91 -25.78 25.70
C ILE A 520 -7.27 -24.70 24.66
N PRO A 521 -8.54 -24.24 24.56
CA PRO A 521 -8.92 -23.14 23.69
C PRO A 521 -8.13 -21.84 23.98
N MET A 522 -7.97 -21.47 25.26
CA MET A 522 -7.19 -20.30 25.66
C MET A 522 -5.75 -20.37 25.14
N THR A 523 -5.08 -21.51 25.32
CA THR A 523 -3.69 -21.71 24.89
C THR A 523 -3.56 -21.54 23.37
N GLY A 524 -4.49 -22.13 22.60
CA GLY A 524 -4.50 -21.96 21.14
C GLY A 524 -4.61 -20.49 20.75
N VAL A 525 -5.57 -19.77 21.32
CA VAL A 525 -5.81 -18.35 21.02
C VAL A 525 -4.59 -17.48 21.39
N TRP A 526 -3.97 -17.72 22.54
CA TRP A 526 -2.74 -16.99 22.92
C TRP A 526 -1.58 -17.22 21.96
N LEU A 527 -1.37 -18.46 21.50
CA LEU A 527 -0.31 -18.78 20.53
C LEU A 527 -0.55 -18.09 19.19
N LEU A 528 -1.81 -18.02 18.74
CA LEU A 528 -2.16 -17.28 17.54
C LEU A 528 -1.93 -15.77 17.72
N ILE A 529 -2.39 -15.19 18.84
CA ILE A 529 -2.16 -13.77 19.15
C ILE A 529 -0.66 -13.47 19.17
N TRP A 530 0.14 -14.32 19.81
CA TRP A 530 1.59 -14.13 19.89
C TRP A 530 2.26 -14.18 18.51
N ALA A 531 1.88 -15.14 17.66
CA ALA A 531 2.35 -15.20 16.28
C ALA A 531 1.96 -13.94 15.48
N ILE A 532 0.71 -13.51 15.61
CA ILE A 532 0.17 -12.32 14.93
C ILE A 532 0.92 -11.04 15.37
N LEU A 533 1.16 -10.85 16.68
CA LEU A 533 1.90 -9.71 17.20
C LEU A 533 3.33 -9.68 16.66
N ASN A 534 4.00 -10.84 16.59
CA ASN A 534 5.35 -10.94 16.03
C ASN A 534 5.40 -10.59 14.53
N LEU A 535 4.36 -10.95 13.76
CA LEU A 535 4.24 -10.59 12.36
C LEU A 535 3.95 -9.09 12.16
N PHE A 536 3.03 -8.53 12.94
CA PHE A 536 2.65 -7.11 12.84
C PHE A 536 3.75 -6.15 13.26
N GLU A 537 4.52 -6.49 14.30
CA GLU A 537 5.64 -5.66 14.74
C GLU A 537 6.63 -5.42 13.60
N VAL A 538 6.88 -6.45 12.78
CA VAL A 538 7.80 -6.33 11.65
C VAL A 538 7.20 -5.51 10.51
N GLN A 539 5.92 -5.66 10.21
CA GLN A 539 5.26 -4.85 9.17
C GLN A 539 5.23 -3.35 9.50
N GLN A 540 5.30 -2.98 10.79
CA GLN A 540 5.37 -1.57 11.19
C GLN A 540 6.70 -0.91 10.85
N TYR A 541 7.74 -1.71 10.66
CA TYR A 541 9.11 -1.23 10.49
C TYR A 541 9.75 -1.96 9.32
N SER A 542 9.80 -1.27 8.18
CA SER A 542 10.45 -1.72 6.95
C SER A 542 11.80 -2.40 7.19
N TYR A 543 12.72 -1.80 7.96
CA TYR A 543 14.03 -2.41 8.24
C TYR A 543 13.98 -3.75 9.00
N LYS A 544 12.90 -4.06 9.75
CA LYS A 544 12.73 -5.35 10.43
C LYS A 544 12.27 -6.46 9.49
N LEU A 545 11.77 -6.14 8.30
CA LEU A 545 11.26 -7.16 7.35
C LEU A 545 12.36 -8.14 6.93
N SER A 546 13.64 -7.77 7.03
CA SER A 546 14.76 -8.72 6.86
C SER A 546 14.75 -9.85 7.89
N GLU A 547 14.19 -9.64 9.09
CA GLU A 547 13.99 -10.72 10.07
C GLU A 547 13.03 -11.78 9.55
N LEU A 548 12.10 -11.45 8.64
CA LEU A 548 11.18 -12.44 8.07
C LEU A 548 11.84 -13.37 7.05
N ALA A 549 12.97 -12.94 6.47
CA ALA A 549 13.69 -13.67 5.43
C ALA A 549 14.62 -14.77 5.98
N THR A 550 14.86 -14.83 7.30
CA THR A 550 15.77 -15.80 7.93
C THR A 550 15.06 -16.62 9.01
N VAL A 551 15.63 -17.79 9.32
CA VAL A 551 15.18 -18.58 10.48
C VAL A 551 15.76 -17.96 11.75
N ASN A 552 14.89 -17.45 12.62
CA ASN A 552 15.25 -16.83 13.90
C ASN A 552 14.10 -17.02 14.90
N PHE A 553 14.28 -16.53 16.13
CA PHE A 553 13.28 -16.66 17.19
C PHE A 553 11.88 -16.20 16.73
N ARG A 554 11.79 -15.04 16.08
CA ARG A 554 10.52 -14.46 15.64
C ARG A 554 9.85 -15.34 14.60
N THR A 555 10.58 -15.78 13.58
CA THR A 555 10.01 -16.57 12.50
C THR A 555 9.60 -17.97 12.97
N ILE A 556 10.34 -18.55 13.91
CA ILE A 556 9.96 -19.79 14.61
C ILE A 556 8.67 -19.58 15.42
N VAL A 557 8.55 -18.49 16.17
CA VAL A 557 7.33 -18.17 16.93
C VAL A 557 6.12 -18.06 16.00
N ILE A 558 6.27 -17.40 14.85
CA ILE A 558 5.19 -17.28 13.86
C ILE A 558 4.80 -18.67 13.34
N PHE A 559 5.77 -19.47 12.90
CA PHE A 559 5.52 -20.81 12.35
C PHE A 559 4.91 -21.76 13.38
N CYS A 560 5.53 -21.89 14.54
CA CYS A 560 5.08 -22.79 15.60
C CYS A 560 3.76 -22.32 16.20
N GLY A 561 3.59 -21.01 16.40
CA GLY A 561 2.36 -20.44 16.97
C GLY A 561 1.14 -20.69 16.09
N THR A 562 1.24 -20.47 14.77
CA THR A 562 0.09 -20.73 13.87
C THR A 562 -0.14 -22.22 13.64
N THR A 563 0.92 -23.04 13.61
CA THR A 563 0.79 -24.51 13.54
C THR A 563 0.09 -25.06 14.78
N ALA A 564 0.57 -24.68 15.97
CA ALA A 564 0.03 -25.12 17.24
C ALA A 564 -1.43 -24.66 17.41
N PHE A 565 -1.76 -23.44 16.99
CA PHE A 565 -3.16 -22.98 16.96
C PHE A 565 -4.07 -23.92 16.17
N GLY A 566 -3.66 -24.33 14.96
CA GLY A 566 -4.45 -25.24 14.13
C GLY A 566 -4.65 -26.62 14.79
N ILE A 567 -3.56 -27.20 15.32
CA ILE A 567 -3.60 -28.51 16.02
C ILE A 567 -4.49 -28.43 17.27
N ILE A 568 -4.31 -27.39 18.09
CA ILE A 568 -5.06 -27.18 19.33
C ILE A 568 -6.54 -26.97 19.04
N SER A 569 -6.89 -26.27 17.97
CA SER A 569 -8.29 -26.05 17.59
C SER A 569 -9.01 -27.38 17.30
N VAL A 570 -8.37 -28.25 16.51
CA VAL A 570 -8.92 -29.59 16.19
C VAL A 570 -8.97 -30.48 17.44
N ALA A 571 -7.90 -30.50 18.24
CA ALA A 571 -7.87 -31.26 19.48
C ALA A 571 -8.94 -30.79 20.48
N GLY A 572 -9.13 -29.47 20.61
CA GLY A 572 -10.14 -28.85 21.44
C GLY A 572 -11.56 -29.22 21.02
N LEU A 573 -11.82 -29.35 19.71
CA LEU A 573 -13.10 -29.84 19.21
C LEU A 573 -13.34 -31.30 19.59
N LEU A 574 -12.35 -32.18 19.39
CA LEU A 574 -12.45 -33.59 19.78
C LEU A 574 -12.69 -33.76 21.28
N ILE A 575 -12.00 -32.96 22.11
CA ILE A 575 -12.18 -32.95 23.57
C ILE A 575 -13.56 -32.44 23.96
N SER A 576 -14.06 -31.39 23.30
CA SER A 576 -15.39 -30.83 23.56
C SER A 576 -16.49 -31.83 23.21
N ILE A 577 -16.38 -32.52 22.07
CA ILE A 577 -17.30 -33.59 21.66
C ILE A 577 -17.29 -34.75 22.65
N ARG A 578 -16.10 -35.23 23.05
CA ARG A 578 -15.97 -36.33 24.03
C ARG A 578 -16.50 -35.94 25.41
N SER A 579 -16.32 -34.67 25.81
CA SER A 579 -16.78 -34.16 27.10
C SER A 579 -18.29 -33.86 27.11
N PHE A 580 -18.91 -33.76 25.94
CA PHE A 580 -20.35 -33.50 25.81
C PHE A 580 -21.22 -34.58 26.48
N ARG A 581 -20.73 -35.84 26.49
CA ARG A 581 -21.42 -37.02 27.04
C ARG A 581 -21.25 -37.25 28.55
N LYS A 582 -20.46 -36.44 29.26
CA LYS A 582 -20.17 -36.64 30.70
C LYS A 582 -21.32 -36.11 31.60
N PRO A 583 -21.27 -36.16 32.95
CA PRO A 583 -22.19 -35.45 33.86
C PRO A 583 -21.72 -34.01 34.17
N GLY A 584 -22.61 -33.01 34.31
CA GLY A 584 -22.24 -31.58 34.48
C GLY A 584 -23.23 -30.56 33.87
N ARG A 585 -22.90 -29.26 33.95
CA ARG A 585 -23.79 -28.15 33.51
C ARG A 585 -23.94 -28.10 31.97
N PRO A 586 -25.16 -28.23 31.40
CA PRO A 586 -25.36 -28.29 29.95
C PRO A 586 -24.89 -27.05 29.18
N TRP A 587 -25.18 -25.85 29.69
CA TRP A 587 -24.81 -24.59 29.02
C TRP A 587 -23.29 -24.44 28.83
N PHE A 588 -22.50 -24.92 29.81
CA PHE A 588 -21.04 -24.83 29.76
C PHE A 588 -20.46 -25.68 28.63
N ARG A 589 -21.06 -26.84 28.35
CA ARG A 589 -20.63 -27.72 27.25
C ARG A 589 -21.01 -27.18 25.89
N VAL A 590 -22.20 -26.61 25.79
CA VAL A 590 -22.65 -25.92 24.57
C VAL A 590 -21.68 -24.77 24.28
N TYR A 591 -21.33 -23.97 25.28
CA TYR A 591 -20.30 -22.93 25.14
C TYR A 591 -18.96 -23.49 24.67
N LEU A 592 -18.43 -24.55 25.30
CA LEU A 592 -17.15 -25.15 24.91
C LEU A 592 -17.18 -25.70 23.47
N LEU A 593 -18.29 -26.33 23.09
CA LEU A 593 -18.48 -26.84 21.73
C LEU A 593 -18.52 -25.71 20.71
N ILE A 594 -19.30 -24.65 20.95
CA ILE A 594 -19.39 -23.49 20.05
C ILE A 594 -18.03 -22.78 19.95
N THR A 595 -17.31 -22.67 21.07
CA THR A 595 -15.94 -22.13 21.10
C THR A 595 -15.01 -22.97 20.24
N ALA A 596 -15.02 -24.29 20.39
CA ALA A 596 -14.16 -25.16 19.60
C ALA A 596 -14.51 -25.14 18.10
N ILE A 597 -15.80 -25.12 17.74
CA ILE A 597 -16.25 -24.93 16.36
C ILE A 597 -15.75 -23.60 15.81
N SER A 598 -15.84 -22.53 16.60
CA SER A 598 -15.35 -21.19 16.24
C SER A 598 -13.85 -21.17 15.97
N LEU A 599 -13.04 -21.84 16.81
CA LEU A 599 -11.60 -21.95 16.61
C LEU A 599 -11.24 -22.78 15.37
N CYS A 600 -11.97 -23.87 15.10
CA CYS A 600 -11.82 -24.64 13.87
C CYS A 600 -12.19 -23.82 12.63
N LEU A 601 -13.23 -22.98 12.70
CA LEU A 601 -13.60 -22.08 11.62
C LEU A 601 -12.50 -21.05 11.35
N ILE A 602 -11.95 -20.42 12.39
CA ILE A 602 -10.80 -19.51 12.26
C ILE A 602 -9.61 -20.26 11.64
N THR A 603 -9.34 -21.47 12.11
CA THR A 603 -8.27 -22.33 11.55
C THR A 603 -8.48 -22.60 10.06
N ALA A 604 -9.70 -22.92 9.63
CA ALA A 604 -10.02 -23.17 8.22
C ALA A 604 -9.79 -21.92 7.35
N VAL A 605 -10.23 -20.75 7.83
CA VAL A 605 -10.00 -19.47 7.13
C VAL A 605 -8.50 -19.18 7.02
N LEU A 606 -7.75 -19.33 8.11
CA LEU A 606 -6.30 -19.11 8.13
C LEU A 606 -5.57 -20.13 7.23
N TRP A 607 -5.96 -21.40 7.26
CA TRP A 607 -5.39 -22.46 6.43
C TRP A 607 -5.58 -22.16 4.94
N GLN A 608 -6.80 -21.81 4.52
CA GLN A 608 -7.12 -21.49 3.13
C GLN A 608 -6.30 -20.33 2.58
N ASN A 609 -5.85 -19.42 3.45
CA ASN A 609 -5.03 -18.26 3.09
C ASN A 609 -3.53 -18.45 3.40
N GLY A 610 -3.10 -19.66 3.77
CA GLY A 610 -1.68 -19.99 3.98
C GLY A 610 -1.07 -19.52 5.31
N TRP A 611 -1.88 -19.20 6.32
CA TRP A 611 -1.41 -18.72 7.63
C TRP A 611 -1.03 -19.82 8.62
N ILE A 612 -1.61 -21.02 8.50
CA ILE A 612 -1.27 -22.14 9.38
C ILE A 612 0.06 -22.75 8.93
N GLY A 613 1.05 -22.81 9.83
CA GLY A 613 2.40 -23.25 9.46
C GLY A 613 3.15 -22.23 8.60
N LEU A 614 2.98 -20.94 8.93
CA LEU A 614 3.51 -19.84 8.14
C LEU A 614 5.05 -19.80 8.20
N ARG A 615 5.71 -20.24 7.12
CA ARG A 615 7.17 -20.20 6.96
C ARG A 615 7.60 -18.92 6.27
N THR A 616 7.70 -17.82 7.03
CA THR A 616 8.02 -16.50 6.47
C THR A 616 9.32 -16.48 5.66
N TRP A 617 10.31 -17.27 6.04
CA TRP A 617 11.63 -17.35 5.39
C TRP A 617 11.60 -18.10 4.04
N ALA A 618 10.58 -18.92 3.80
CA ALA A 618 10.46 -19.77 2.61
C ALA A 618 9.42 -19.25 1.61
N MET A 619 8.88 -18.05 1.84
CA MET A 619 7.73 -17.53 1.10
C MET A 619 8.02 -17.01 -0.31
#